data_AF-A0A3Q2XDN4-F1
#
_entry.id   AF-A0A3Q2XDN4-F1
#
_cell.length_a   1.000
_cell.length_b   1.000
_cell.length_c   1.000
_cell.angle_alpha   90.00
_cell.angle_beta   90.00
_cell.angle_gamma   90.00
#
_symmetry.space_group_name_H-M   'P 1'
#
loop_
_entity.id
_entity.type
_entity.pdbx_description
1 polymer ?
#
loop_
_entity_poly.entity_id
_entity_poly.type
_entity_poly.pdbx_seq_one_letter_code
_entity_poly.pdbx_strand_id
1 'polypeptide(L)'
;MVKIAFNPALAQKALVKEPIVKDPELAAAPVGIAGSTGRCLVTLLGIAFILSGLIVGGACLYRYFTPKRLYHGTMQFSDMSTVGDAERQPYYLPRVEEEVEITDSMAVISVPPPRFRPGEPAYILHDFNRKLTAYLDLTLRTCFVIPLNTSVVLPPQDLIDLFSQLMSGSYRSYLVQEDLVVTERIDDIKPLGFYIRRLCAGKETYRMERRASLPDGGIQKRSAEECLTFHHFENKFVTETRICKA
;
A
#
# COMPACT_ATOMS: atom_id res chain seq x y z
N MET A 1 -70.91 20.64 -27.48
CA MET A 1 -71.46 20.90 -26.13
C MET A 1 -72.78 20.17 -26.02
N VAL A 2 -72.82 19.04 -25.33
CA VAL A 2 -74.02 18.20 -25.19
C VAL A 2 -74.39 18.10 -23.72
N LYS A 3 -75.64 18.48 -23.44
CA LYS A 3 -76.35 18.48 -22.16
C LYS A 3 -76.48 17.07 -21.59
N ILE A 4 -76.40 16.91 -20.27
CA ILE A 4 -77.24 15.96 -19.53
C ILE A 4 -77.71 16.63 -18.24
N ALA A 5 -79.04 16.74 -18.13
CA ALA A 5 -79.78 17.29 -17.01
C ALA A 5 -80.14 16.19 -16.01
N PHE A 6 -80.39 16.60 -14.76
CA PHE A 6 -80.91 15.78 -13.66
C PHE A 6 -82.37 15.39 -13.89
N ASN A 7 -82.77 14.21 -13.38
CA ASN A 7 -84.02 14.08 -12.62
C ASN A 7 -84.03 12.82 -11.73
N PRO A 8 -84.41 12.95 -10.44
CA PRO A 8 -84.85 11.85 -9.58
C PRO A 8 -86.38 11.73 -9.62
N ALA A 9 -86.94 10.50 -9.52
CA ALA A 9 -88.20 10.20 -8.80
C ALA A 9 -88.74 8.79 -9.10
N LEU A 10 -89.02 8.07 -8.00
CA LEU A 10 -90.22 7.27 -7.71
C LEU A 10 -90.70 6.18 -8.69
N ALA A 11 -90.63 4.93 -8.23
CA ALA A 11 -91.77 4.00 -8.33
C ALA A 11 -91.75 3.05 -7.13
N GLN A 12 -92.86 3.09 -6.39
CA GLN A 12 -93.14 2.35 -5.16
C GLN A 12 -93.29 0.84 -5.43
N LYS A 13 -92.93 0.02 -4.43
CA LYS A 13 -93.71 -1.18 -4.08
C LYS A 13 -93.80 -1.29 -2.56
N ALA A 14 -95.01 -1.07 -2.06
CA ALA A 14 -95.47 -1.27 -0.69
C ALA A 14 -95.45 -2.78 -0.34
N LEU A 15 -94.90 -3.16 0.83
CA LEU A 15 -95.60 -3.46 2.09
C LEU A 15 -96.32 -4.82 2.14
N VAL A 16 -95.76 -5.78 2.89
CA VAL A 16 -96.51 -6.71 3.76
C VAL A 16 -95.70 -6.96 5.05
N LYS A 17 -96.39 -6.82 6.19
CA LYS A 17 -96.04 -7.08 7.61
C LYS A 17 -95.66 -8.56 7.87
N GLU A 18 -94.92 -8.99 8.89
CA GLU A 18 -95.01 -8.77 10.35
C GLU A 18 -93.73 -9.35 11.05
N PRO A 19 -93.43 -9.03 12.32
CA PRO A 19 -92.21 -9.42 13.06
C PRO A 19 -92.41 -10.71 13.87
N ILE A 20 -91.34 -11.38 14.36
CA ILE A 20 -91.28 -12.18 15.62
C ILE A 20 -89.95 -12.99 15.75
N VAL A 21 -89.29 -12.82 16.91
CA VAL A 21 -88.43 -13.77 17.70
C VAL A 21 -86.91 -13.89 17.47
N LYS A 22 -86.18 -13.39 18.49
CA LYS A 22 -84.99 -13.86 19.24
C LYS A 22 -83.95 -14.83 18.60
N ASP A 23 -82.68 -14.44 18.77
CA ASP A 23 -81.36 -15.11 18.64
C ASP A 23 -81.30 -16.61 19.10
N PRO A 24 -80.24 -17.43 18.83
CA PRO A 24 -78.83 -17.08 18.53
C PRO A 24 -78.05 -18.00 17.53
N GLU A 25 -76.79 -17.63 17.25
CA GLU A 25 -75.65 -18.53 16.91
C GLU A 25 -75.66 -19.31 15.57
N LEU A 26 -75.03 -18.75 14.52
CA LEU A 26 -74.10 -19.46 13.61
C LEU A 26 -73.47 -18.48 12.59
N ALA A 27 -72.21 -18.09 12.79
CA ALA A 27 -71.24 -17.71 11.73
C ALA A 27 -70.13 -16.80 12.30
N ALA A 28 -69.26 -17.34 13.16
CA ALA A 28 -67.93 -16.79 13.31
C ALA A 28 -67.02 -17.44 12.25
N ALA A 29 -67.01 -16.88 11.05
CA ALA A 29 -65.93 -17.12 10.09
C ALA A 29 -64.74 -16.21 10.48
N PRO A 30 -63.48 -16.69 10.44
CA PRO A 30 -62.34 -15.88 10.86
C PRO A 30 -62.05 -14.82 9.81
N VAL A 31 -62.19 -13.55 10.21
CA VAL A 31 -61.70 -12.41 9.43
C VAL A 31 -60.16 -12.51 9.39
N GLY A 32 -59.63 -12.68 8.19
CA GLY A 32 -58.22 -12.93 7.94
C GLY A 32 -57.31 -11.81 8.47
N ILE A 33 -56.36 -12.18 9.32
CA ILE A 33 -55.18 -11.39 9.65
C ILE A 33 -53.98 -12.06 8.94
N ALA A 34 -53.87 -11.90 7.63
CA ALA A 34 -52.76 -12.43 6.85
C ALA A 34 -52.44 -11.51 5.66
N GLY A 35 -51.85 -10.35 5.94
CA GLY A 35 -51.45 -9.40 4.88
C GLY A 35 -50.52 -8.26 5.32
N SER A 36 -50.35 -8.05 6.62
CA SER A 36 -49.53 -6.94 7.16
C SER A 36 -48.10 -7.37 7.51
N THR A 37 -47.91 -8.57 8.05
CA THR A 37 -46.60 -9.09 8.50
C THR A 37 -45.66 -9.39 7.34
N GLY A 38 -46.15 -10.00 6.25
CA GLY A 38 -45.32 -10.32 5.08
C GLY A 38 -44.81 -9.09 4.32
N ARG A 39 -45.59 -8.01 4.25
CA ARG A 39 -45.18 -6.76 3.60
C ARG A 39 -44.09 -6.04 4.38
N CYS A 40 -44.20 -6.01 5.71
CA CYS A 40 -43.18 -5.43 6.59
C CYS A 40 -41.86 -6.22 6.51
N LEU A 41 -41.92 -7.55 6.45
CA LEU A 41 -40.74 -8.41 6.32
C LEU A 41 -40.01 -8.20 4.98
N VAL A 42 -40.73 -8.10 3.86
CA VAL A 42 -40.11 -7.85 2.55
C VAL A 42 -39.45 -6.47 2.50
N THR A 43 -40.07 -5.44 3.09
CA THR A 43 -39.45 -4.12 3.17
C THR A 43 -38.20 -4.10 4.05
N LEU A 44 -38.22 -4.82 5.19
CA LEU A 44 -37.06 -4.92 6.08
C LEU A 44 -35.90 -5.67 5.41
N LEU A 45 -36.19 -6.76 4.69
CA LEU A 45 -35.19 -7.49 3.91
C LEU A 45 -34.61 -6.62 2.80
N GLY A 46 -35.44 -5.89 2.07
CA GLY A 46 -34.98 -4.95 1.04
C GLY A 46 -34.03 -3.87 1.58
N ILE A 47 -34.38 -3.27 2.73
CA ILE A 47 -33.52 -2.29 3.40
C ILE A 47 -32.21 -2.93 3.86
N ALA A 48 -32.25 -4.14 4.43
CA ALA A 48 -31.05 -4.84 4.86
C ALA A 48 -30.09 -5.13 3.70
N PHE A 49 -30.61 -5.54 2.53
CA PHE A 49 -29.81 -5.76 1.32
C PHE A 49 -29.17 -4.46 0.79
N ILE A 50 -29.90 -3.34 0.83
CA ILE A 50 -29.36 -2.04 0.43
C ILE A 50 -28.24 -1.60 1.39
N LEU A 51 -28.46 -1.74 2.70
CA LEU A 51 -27.45 -1.41 3.71
C LEU A 51 -26.21 -2.29 3.58
N SER A 52 -26.37 -3.60 3.37
CA SER A 52 -25.22 -4.49 3.13
C SER A 52 -24.47 -4.12 1.85
N GLY A 53 -25.20 -3.79 0.78
CA GLY A 53 -24.61 -3.32 -0.48
C GLY A 53 -23.83 -2.02 -0.32
N LEU A 54 -24.34 -1.07 0.46
CA LEU A 54 -23.65 0.18 0.80
C LEU A 54 -22.39 -0.05 1.63
N ILE A 55 -22.43 -0.95 2.61
CA ILE A 55 -21.26 -1.26 3.45
C ILE A 55 -20.18 -1.96 2.62
N VAL A 56 -20.53 -2.99 1.83
CA VAL A 56 -19.55 -3.72 1.00
C VAL A 56 -19.02 -2.83 -0.13
N GLY A 57 -19.90 -2.12 -0.83
CA GLY A 57 -19.51 -1.17 -1.88
C GLY A 57 -18.63 -0.05 -1.31
N GLY A 58 -19.00 0.49 -0.15
CA GLY A 58 -18.21 1.46 0.59
C GLY A 58 -16.85 0.92 1.01
N ALA A 59 -16.76 -0.32 1.51
CA ALA A 59 -15.49 -0.95 1.88
C ALA A 59 -14.60 -1.24 0.66
N CYS A 60 -15.17 -1.67 -0.46
CA CYS A 60 -14.44 -1.87 -1.71
C CYS A 60 -13.91 -0.56 -2.28
N LEU A 61 -14.74 0.49 -2.30
CA LEU A 61 -14.34 1.83 -2.71
C LEU A 61 -13.28 2.40 -1.75
N TYR A 62 -13.49 2.26 -0.45
CA TYR A 62 -12.54 2.68 0.57
C TYR A 62 -11.19 2.01 0.35
N ARG A 63 -11.15 0.68 0.16
CA ARG A 63 -9.90 -0.05 -0.11
C ARG A 63 -9.25 0.35 -1.44
N TYR A 64 -10.04 0.65 -2.47
CA TYR A 64 -9.54 1.09 -3.77
C TYR A 64 -8.95 2.51 -3.72
N PHE A 65 -9.57 3.40 -2.96
CA PHE A 65 -9.17 4.80 -2.83
C PHE A 65 -8.25 5.10 -1.65
N THR A 66 -8.12 4.19 -0.68
CA THR A 66 -7.17 4.39 0.42
C THR A 66 -5.78 4.52 -0.17
N PRO A 67 -5.14 5.70 -0.05
CA PRO A 67 -3.84 5.92 -0.63
C PRO A 67 -2.86 4.94 0.01
N LYS A 68 -1.96 4.42 -0.81
CA LYS A 68 -0.78 3.71 -0.31
C LYS A 68 -0.08 4.64 0.66
N ARG A 69 0.32 4.12 1.82
CA ARG A 69 0.95 4.94 2.84
C ARG A 69 2.35 5.31 2.37
N LEU A 70 2.50 6.58 2.02
CA LEU A 70 3.80 7.18 1.76
C LEU A 70 4.34 7.71 3.07
N TYR A 71 5.52 7.24 3.45
CA TYR A 71 6.24 7.66 4.62
C TYR A 71 7.41 8.53 4.18
N HIS A 72 7.61 9.65 4.85
CA HIS A 72 8.76 10.52 4.61
C HIS A 72 9.63 10.50 5.85
N GLY A 73 10.88 10.08 5.72
CA GLY A 73 11.81 9.98 6.84
C GLY A 73 13.03 10.84 6.60
N THR A 74 13.57 11.41 7.67
CA THR A 74 14.88 12.06 7.62
C THR A 74 15.74 11.58 8.76
N MET A 75 16.98 11.22 8.45
CA MET A 75 17.93 10.69 9.43
C MET A 75 19.23 11.47 9.34
N GLN A 76 19.84 11.70 10.49
CA GLN A 76 21.16 12.31 10.57
C GLN A 76 22.13 11.26 11.09
N PHE A 77 23.22 11.07 10.36
CA PHE A 77 24.28 10.16 10.78
C PHE A 77 25.58 10.93 10.99
N SER A 78 26.40 10.44 11.92
CA SER A 78 27.75 10.96 12.12
C SER A 78 28.75 9.99 11.51
N ASP A 79 29.51 10.48 10.54
CA ASP A 79 30.61 9.74 9.96
C ASP A 79 31.86 9.88 10.84
N MET A 80 32.33 8.76 11.39
CA MET A 80 33.53 8.72 12.24
C MET A 80 34.82 8.69 11.41
N SER A 81 34.75 8.49 10.10
CA SER A 81 35.95 8.46 9.22
C SER A 81 36.51 9.85 8.95
N THR A 82 35.69 10.91 9.10
CA THR A 82 36.11 12.31 9.02
C THR A 82 36.60 12.88 10.36
N VAL A 83 36.97 12.02 11.32
CA VAL A 83 37.53 12.44 12.62
C VAL A 83 39.03 12.72 12.46
N GLY A 84 39.31 13.67 11.57
CA GLY A 84 40.57 14.38 11.44
C GLY A 84 40.28 15.87 11.48
N ASP A 85 40.33 16.43 12.68
CA ASP A 85 40.74 17.82 12.91
C ASP A 85 39.85 18.98 12.38
N ALA A 86 38.52 18.88 12.45
CA ALA A 86 37.65 20.04 12.25
C ALA A 86 36.61 20.19 13.35
N GLU A 87 36.65 21.36 14.00
CA GLU A 87 35.74 21.82 15.04
C GLU A 87 34.26 21.54 14.70
N ARG A 88 33.56 20.97 15.67
CA ARG A 88 32.13 20.68 15.64
C ARG A 88 31.31 21.94 15.35
N GLN A 89 30.95 22.15 14.09
CA GLN A 89 29.78 22.95 13.74
C GLN A 89 28.57 22.01 13.53
N PRO A 90 27.48 22.17 14.29
CA PRO A 90 26.29 21.30 14.22
C PRO A 90 25.55 21.35 12.87
N TYR A 91 25.94 22.26 11.97
CA TYR A 91 25.30 22.51 10.68
C TYR A 91 25.74 21.56 9.56
N TYR A 92 26.74 20.69 9.77
CA TYR A 92 27.29 19.83 8.72
C TYR A 92 27.11 18.33 8.95
N LEU A 93 26.23 17.92 9.88
CA LEU A 93 25.94 16.49 10.02
C LEU A 93 25.28 15.97 8.73
N PRO A 94 25.83 14.91 8.10
CA PRO A 94 25.21 14.29 6.95
C PRO A 94 23.75 13.90 7.25
N ARG A 95 22.84 14.38 6.41
CA ARG A 95 21.42 14.08 6.47
C ARG A 95 21.00 13.30 5.23
N VAL A 96 20.31 12.20 5.45
CA VAL A 96 19.63 11.43 4.40
C VAL A 96 18.14 11.74 4.53
N GLU A 97 17.51 12.07 3.41
CA GLU A 97 16.07 12.35 3.32
C GLU A 97 15.49 11.37 2.30
N GLU A 98 14.51 10.57 2.67
CA GLU A 98 13.94 9.55 1.78
C GLU A 98 12.42 9.50 1.86
N GLU A 99 11.82 9.18 0.72
CA GLU A 99 10.41 8.85 0.63
C GLU A 99 10.27 7.34 0.44
N VAL A 100 9.53 6.71 1.34
CA VAL A 100 9.33 5.27 1.36
C VAL A 100 7.85 4.93 1.22
N GLU A 101 7.52 4.23 0.15
CA GLU A 101 6.21 3.65 -0.07
C GLU A 101 6.24 2.18 0.41
N ILE A 102 5.49 1.88 1.47
CA ILE A 102 5.44 0.53 2.05
C ILE A 102 4.07 -0.10 1.78
N THR A 103 4.07 -1.36 1.37
CA THR A 103 2.89 -2.22 1.25
C THR A 103 3.19 -3.57 1.91
N ASP A 104 2.18 -4.43 2.11
CA ASP A 104 2.31 -5.71 2.82
C ASP A 104 3.42 -6.64 2.29
N SER A 105 3.77 -6.55 1.00
CA SER A 105 4.75 -7.44 0.36
C SER A 105 5.92 -6.74 -0.32
N MET A 106 5.95 -5.40 -0.31
CA MET A 106 6.98 -4.64 -1.00
C MET A 106 7.24 -3.30 -0.31
N ALA A 107 8.46 -2.80 -0.42
CA ALA A 107 8.81 -1.44 -0.04
C ALA A 107 9.62 -0.79 -1.17
N VAL A 108 9.27 0.44 -1.54
CA VAL A 108 10.03 1.27 -2.48
C VAL A 108 10.60 2.45 -1.74
N ILE A 109 11.91 2.61 -1.79
CA ILE A 109 12.66 3.73 -1.25
C ILE A 109 13.09 4.61 -2.43
N SER A 110 12.77 5.89 -2.34
CA SER A 110 13.17 6.91 -3.32
C SER A 110 14.30 7.71 -2.72
N VAL A 111 15.51 7.50 -3.26
CA VAL A 111 16.73 8.19 -2.85
C VAL A 111 16.87 9.45 -3.71
N PRO A 112 16.67 10.65 -3.16
CA PRO A 112 16.81 11.89 -3.93
C PRO A 112 18.28 12.18 -4.24
N PRO A 113 18.56 13.01 -5.25
CA PRO A 113 19.92 13.51 -5.49
C PRO A 113 20.48 14.16 -4.22
N PRO A 114 21.71 13.81 -3.80
CA PRO A 114 22.24 14.34 -2.56
C PRO A 114 22.58 15.82 -2.70
N ARG A 115 22.33 16.59 -1.63
CA ARG A 115 22.61 18.03 -1.61
C ARG A 115 24.02 18.38 -1.14
N PHE A 116 24.60 17.55 -0.27
CA PHE A 116 25.80 17.90 0.50
C PHE A 116 26.93 16.86 0.45
N ARG A 117 26.71 15.67 -0.14
CA ARG A 117 27.72 14.61 -0.29
C ARG A 117 27.59 13.93 -1.66
N PRO A 118 28.65 13.26 -2.15
CA PRO A 118 28.53 12.39 -3.33
C PRO A 118 27.61 11.22 -3.02
N GLY A 119 26.74 10.88 -3.98
CA GLY A 119 25.76 9.81 -3.88
C GLY A 119 24.87 9.83 -5.12
N GLU A 120 24.47 8.65 -5.58
CA GLU A 120 23.69 8.52 -6.82
C GLU A 120 22.18 8.49 -6.50
N PRO A 121 21.35 9.23 -7.26
CA PRO A 121 19.90 9.15 -7.10
C PRO A 121 19.38 7.79 -7.59
N ALA A 122 18.50 7.16 -6.82
CA ALA A 122 18.05 5.81 -7.12
C ALA A 122 16.63 5.51 -6.62
N TYR A 123 16.01 4.50 -7.24
CA TYR A 123 14.88 3.79 -6.64
C TYR A 123 15.33 2.43 -6.15
N ILE A 124 15.06 2.11 -4.89
CA ILE A 124 15.39 0.82 -4.28
C ILE A 124 14.09 0.11 -3.95
N LEU A 125 13.86 -1.03 -4.58
CA LEU A 125 12.65 -1.84 -4.40
C LEU A 125 13.01 -3.14 -3.69
N HIS A 126 12.45 -3.34 -2.51
CA HIS A 126 12.47 -4.63 -1.80
C HIS A 126 11.19 -5.40 -2.11
N ASP A 127 11.34 -6.59 -2.72
CA ASP A 127 10.27 -7.57 -2.87
C ASP A 127 10.46 -8.66 -1.80
N PHE A 128 9.67 -8.57 -0.73
CA PHE A 128 9.77 -9.48 0.41
C PHE A 128 9.23 -10.88 0.09
N ASN A 129 8.33 -10.99 -0.89
CA ASN A 129 7.79 -12.28 -1.34
C ASN A 129 8.82 -13.07 -2.15
N ARG A 130 9.50 -12.38 -3.08
CA ARG A 130 10.57 -12.98 -3.90
C ARG A 130 11.92 -13.01 -3.20
N LYS A 131 12.08 -12.27 -2.09
CA LYS A 131 13.33 -12.07 -1.36
C LYS A 131 14.42 -11.49 -2.27
N LEU A 132 14.06 -10.49 -3.06
CA LEU A 132 14.97 -9.79 -3.97
C LEU A 132 14.92 -8.29 -3.68
N THR A 133 16.06 -7.63 -3.81
CA THR A 133 16.16 -6.18 -3.88
C THR A 133 16.59 -5.77 -5.28
N ALA A 134 15.95 -4.75 -5.84
CA ALA A 134 16.34 -4.13 -7.09
C ALA A 134 16.71 -2.67 -6.85
N TYR A 135 17.92 -2.29 -7.24
CA TYR A 135 18.41 -0.91 -7.27
C TYR A 135 18.29 -0.41 -8.71
N LEU A 136 17.57 0.68 -8.91
CA LEU A 136 17.49 1.38 -10.18
C LEU A 136 18.26 2.69 -10.05
N ASP A 137 19.43 2.75 -10.68
CA ASP A 137 20.17 3.99 -10.84
C ASP A 137 19.48 4.90 -11.86
N LEU A 138 19.17 6.13 -11.45
CA LEU A 138 18.52 7.12 -12.30
C LEU A 138 19.50 7.80 -13.26
N THR A 139 20.79 7.83 -12.93
CA THR A 139 21.86 8.42 -13.75
C THR A 139 22.16 7.52 -14.95
N LEU A 140 22.54 6.26 -14.71
CA LEU A 140 22.88 5.32 -15.79
C LEU A 140 21.66 4.61 -16.40
N ARG A 141 20.49 4.72 -15.78
CA ARG A 141 19.27 3.97 -16.14
C ARG A 141 19.49 2.45 -16.14
N THR A 142 20.29 1.97 -15.21
CA THR A 142 20.64 0.56 -15.05
C THR A 142 19.99 0.01 -13.79
N CYS A 143 19.45 -1.21 -13.90
CA CYS A 143 18.94 -1.97 -12.78
C CYS A 143 19.98 -2.96 -12.28
N PHE A 144 20.11 -3.07 -10.97
CA PHE A 144 20.95 -4.05 -10.31
C PHE A 144 20.12 -4.87 -9.32
N VAL A 145 20.24 -6.19 -9.36
CA VAL A 145 19.38 -7.11 -8.59
C VAL A 145 20.22 -8.02 -7.72
N ILE A 146 19.83 -8.15 -6.46
CA ILE A 146 20.52 -8.95 -5.44
C ILE A 146 19.51 -9.70 -4.54
N PRO A 147 19.86 -10.89 -4.02
CA PRO A 147 19.08 -11.51 -2.95
C PRO A 147 18.97 -10.61 -1.70
N LEU A 148 17.73 -10.43 -1.25
CA LEU A 148 17.39 -9.65 -0.07
C LEU A 148 17.98 -10.31 1.18
N ASN A 149 18.72 -9.54 1.97
CA ASN A 149 19.19 -10.00 3.28
C ASN A 149 18.15 -9.64 4.35
N THR A 150 17.28 -10.61 4.66
CA THR A 150 16.19 -10.43 5.63
C THR A 150 16.66 -10.26 7.07
N SER A 151 17.94 -10.51 7.36
CA SER A 151 18.51 -10.26 8.69
C SER A 151 18.94 -8.81 8.88
N VAL A 152 19.14 -8.08 7.77
CA VAL A 152 19.58 -6.68 7.76
C VAL A 152 18.43 -5.75 7.43
N VAL A 153 17.64 -6.08 6.41
CA VAL A 153 16.48 -5.28 5.99
C VAL A 153 15.29 -5.60 6.88
N LEU A 154 14.73 -4.58 7.53
CA LEU A 154 13.55 -4.73 8.37
C LEU A 154 12.33 -5.19 7.54
N PRO A 155 11.45 -6.04 8.09
CA PRO A 155 10.21 -6.42 7.43
C PRO A 155 9.25 -5.21 7.31
N PRO A 156 8.22 -5.27 6.44
CA PRO A 156 7.33 -4.13 6.17
C PRO A 156 6.67 -3.51 7.40
N GLN A 157 6.22 -4.32 8.38
CA GLN A 157 5.58 -3.81 9.59
C GLN A 157 6.58 -3.05 10.47
N ASP A 158 7.77 -3.61 10.67
CA ASP A 158 8.82 -2.96 11.46
C ASP A 158 9.35 -1.69 10.77
N LEU A 159 9.39 -1.68 9.43
CA LEU A 159 9.69 -0.45 8.67
C LEU A 159 8.61 0.61 8.92
N ILE A 160 7.32 0.25 8.88
CA ILE A 160 6.23 1.19 9.18
C ILE A 160 6.37 1.77 10.60
N ASP A 161 6.68 0.94 11.58
CA ASP A 161 6.87 1.38 12.97
C ASP A 161 8.09 2.30 13.09
N LEU A 162 9.21 1.96 12.44
CA LEU A 162 10.40 2.79 12.38
C LEU A 162 10.09 4.16 11.77
N PHE A 163 9.45 4.20 10.60
CA PHE A 163 9.09 5.47 9.95
C PHE A 163 8.09 6.27 10.77
N SER A 164 7.15 5.62 11.45
CA SER A 164 6.23 6.30 12.38
C SER A 164 6.98 6.95 13.54
N GLN A 165 8.06 6.33 14.04
CA GLN A 165 8.94 6.93 15.06
C GLN A 165 9.77 8.07 14.48
N LEU A 166 10.32 7.95 13.27
CA LEU A 166 11.11 9.01 12.61
C LEU A 166 10.26 10.25 12.29
N MET A 167 8.97 10.10 12.03
CA MET A 167 8.06 11.23 11.85
C MET A 167 7.93 12.09 13.11
N SER A 168 8.26 11.57 14.29
CA SER A 168 8.19 12.30 15.56
C SER A 168 9.44 13.13 15.89
N GLY A 169 10.55 12.95 15.15
CA GLY A 169 11.78 13.72 15.36
C GLY A 169 13.02 13.15 14.65
N SER A 170 14.11 13.91 14.69
CA SER A 170 15.38 13.48 14.09
C SER A 170 16.04 12.38 14.93
N TYR A 171 16.31 11.22 14.31
CA TYR A 171 17.05 10.13 14.94
C TYR A 171 18.53 10.17 14.55
N ARG A 172 19.42 9.93 15.53
CA ARG A 172 20.87 9.83 15.31
C ARG A 172 21.25 8.37 15.15
N SER A 173 21.92 8.03 14.06
CA SER A 173 22.40 6.67 13.80
C SER A 173 23.85 6.64 13.33
N TYR A 174 24.36 5.42 13.19
CA TYR A 174 25.64 5.12 12.59
C TYR A 174 25.47 4.73 11.12
N LEU A 175 26.58 4.76 10.40
CA LEU A 175 26.69 4.34 9.00
C LEU A 175 27.20 2.90 8.95
N VAL A 176 26.55 2.06 8.14
CA VAL A 176 26.98 0.68 7.84
C VAL A 176 27.27 0.60 6.35
N GLN A 177 28.45 0.10 5.97
CA GLN A 177 28.84 -0.03 4.58
C GLN A 177 28.58 -1.46 4.07
N GLU A 178 27.99 -1.59 2.89
CA GLU A 178 27.81 -2.84 2.15
C GLU A 178 28.47 -2.74 0.78
N ASP A 179 29.47 -3.60 0.53
CA ASP A 179 30.17 -3.66 -0.76
C ASP A 179 29.59 -4.77 -1.66
N LEU A 180 29.07 -4.37 -2.81
CA LEU A 180 28.47 -5.22 -3.82
C LEU A 180 29.30 -5.20 -5.11
N VAL A 181 29.32 -6.34 -5.80
CA VAL A 181 30.03 -6.52 -7.06
C VAL A 181 29.05 -6.98 -8.12
N VAL A 182 29.09 -6.34 -9.28
CA VAL A 182 28.30 -6.72 -10.46
C VAL A 182 28.86 -8.01 -11.04
N THR A 183 28.02 -9.02 -11.26
CA THR A 183 28.44 -10.35 -11.74
C THR A 183 28.02 -10.59 -13.18
N GLU A 184 26.74 -10.89 -13.41
CA GLU A 184 26.21 -11.27 -14.73
C GLU A 184 25.10 -10.34 -15.21
N ARG A 185 24.93 -10.23 -16.53
CA ARG A 185 23.78 -9.54 -17.13
C ARG A 185 22.56 -10.46 -17.08
N ILE A 186 21.40 -9.91 -16.75
CA ILE A 186 20.12 -10.61 -16.76
C ILE A 186 19.33 -10.19 -18.00
N ASP A 187 19.16 -11.11 -18.95
CA ASP A 187 18.41 -10.84 -20.18
C ASP A 187 16.89 -11.03 -19.99
N ASP A 188 16.47 -12.10 -19.30
CA ASP A 188 15.06 -12.32 -18.98
C ASP A 188 14.74 -11.87 -17.55
N ILE A 189 14.08 -10.71 -17.45
CA ILE A 189 13.62 -10.14 -16.17
C ILE A 189 12.27 -10.70 -15.71
N LYS A 190 11.57 -11.52 -16.51
CA LYS A 190 10.25 -12.09 -16.12
C LYS A 190 10.30 -12.93 -14.83
N PRO A 191 11.32 -13.76 -14.58
CA PRO A 191 11.39 -14.57 -13.36
C PRO A 191 11.58 -13.75 -12.08
N LEU A 192 12.01 -12.49 -12.19
CA LEU A 192 12.30 -11.62 -11.04
C LEU A 192 11.03 -11.16 -10.29
N GLY A 193 9.85 -11.39 -10.86
CA GLY A 193 8.57 -11.01 -10.26
C GLY A 193 7.98 -9.74 -10.85
N PHE A 194 6.70 -9.49 -10.53
CA PHE A 194 5.92 -8.42 -11.13
C PHE A 194 6.48 -7.02 -10.82
N TYR A 195 6.85 -6.77 -9.57
CA TYR A 195 7.31 -5.45 -9.12
C TYR A 195 8.67 -5.09 -9.75
N ILE A 196 9.66 -5.99 -9.64
CA ILE A 196 11.00 -5.77 -10.21
C ILE A 196 10.94 -5.66 -11.74
N ARG A 197 10.17 -6.53 -12.41
CA ARG A 197 9.96 -6.43 -13.86
C ARG A 197 9.40 -5.07 -14.26
N ARG A 198 8.43 -4.53 -13.51
CA ARG A 198 7.84 -3.22 -13.81
C ARG A 198 8.84 -2.09 -13.63
N LEU A 199 9.69 -2.15 -12.59
CA LEU A 199 10.72 -1.15 -12.33
C LEU A 199 11.84 -1.17 -13.39
N CYS A 200 12.28 -2.37 -13.79
CA CYS A 200 13.44 -2.58 -14.65
C CYS A 200 13.10 -2.78 -16.14
N ALA A 201 11.83 -2.69 -16.53
CA ALA A 201 11.42 -2.82 -17.92
C ALA A 201 12.13 -1.77 -18.82
N GLY A 202 12.76 -2.25 -19.89
CA GLY A 202 13.45 -1.40 -20.87
C GLY A 202 14.80 -0.85 -20.40
N LYS A 203 15.38 -1.42 -19.34
CA LYS A 203 16.66 -1.02 -18.76
C LYS A 203 17.65 -2.19 -18.78
N GLU A 204 18.94 -1.89 -18.85
CA GLU A 204 19.94 -2.92 -18.63
C GLU A 204 19.83 -3.43 -17.20
N THR A 205 19.83 -4.75 -17.00
CA THR A 205 19.66 -5.37 -15.69
C THR A 205 20.83 -6.29 -15.42
N TYR A 206 21.46 -6.14 -14.27
CA TYR A 206 22.60 -6.94 -13.86
C TYR A 206 22.35 -7.58 -12.49
N ARG A 207 22.90 -8.78 -12.29
CA ARG A 207 22.97 -9.43 -10.99
C ARG A 207 24.16 -8.88 -10.22
N MET A 208 24.00 -8.83 -8.90
CA MET A 208 25.08 -8.52 -7.97
C MET A 208 25.22 -9.60 -6.92
N GLU A 209 26.43 -9.68 -6.37
CA GLU A 209 26.73 -10.47 -5.19
C GLU A 209 27.46 -9.62 -4.15
N ARG A 210 27.37 -10.04 -2.88
CA ARG A 210 28.13 -9.41 -1.80
C ARG A 210 29.59 -9.75 -1.98
N ARG A 211 30.48 -8.76 -1.87
CA ARG A 211 31.92 -9.02 -2.03
C ARG A 211 32.43 -10.06 -1.03
N ALA A 212 31.87 -10.08 0.18
CA ALA A 212 32.20 -11.05 1.23
C ALA A 212 31.83 -12.51 0.90
N SER A 213 30.92 -12.76 -0.05
CA SER A 213 30.53 -14.12 -0.45
C SER A 213 31.35 -14.67 -1.63
N LEU A 214 32.19 -13.85 -2.27
CA LEU A 214 32.97 -14.28 -3.43
C LEU A 214 34.19 -15.13 -3.01
N PRO A 215 34.54 -16.19 -3.77
CA PRO A 215 35.65 -17.10 -3.44
C PRO A 215 37.02 -16.43 -3.37
N ASP A 216 37.22 -15.34 -4.13
CA ASP A 216 38.48 -14.58 -4.19
C ASP A 216 38.69 -13.64 -2.98
N GLY A 217 37.87 -13.81 -1.93
CA GLY A 217 38.23 -13.43 -0.57
C GLY A 217 38.64 -11.97 -0.40
N GLY A 218 37.74 -11.03 -0.72
CA GLY A 218 37.88 -9.62 -0.31
C GLY A 218 39.15 -8.89 -0.80
N ILE A 219 39.90 -9.44 -1.76
CA ILE A 219 41.08 -8.79 -2.31
C ILE A 219 40.62 -7.57 -3.12
N GLN A 220 40.72 -6.39 -2.52
CA GLN A 220 40.58 -5.12 -3.25
C GLN A 220 41.77 -4.97 -4.20
N LYS A 221 41.53 -5.05 -5.52
CA LYS A 221 42.48 -4.48 -6.49
C LYS A 221 42.55 -2.98 -6.23
N ARG A 222 43.77 -2.45 -6.05
CA ARG A 222 44.03 -1.00 -5.81
C ARG A 222 43.74 -0.11 -7.02
N SER A 223 42.96 -0.57 -8.00
CA SER A 223 42.39 0.30 -9.01
C SER A 223 41.20 1.01 -8.38
N ALA A 224 41.07 2.31 -8.60
CA ALA A 224 39.82 3.02 -8.34
C ALA A 224 38.73 2.39 -9.21
N GLU A 225 38.10 1.33 -8.72
CA GLU A 225 36.89 0.78 -9.34
C GLU A 225 35.86 1.91 -9.35
N GLU A 226 35.33 2.21 -10.55
CA GLU A 226 34.24 3.16 -10.71
C GLU A 226 33.00 2.52 -10.05
N CYS A 227 32.79 2.85 -8.77
CA CYS A 227 31.69 2.34 -7.98
C CYS A 227 30.60 3.39 -7.84
N LEU A 228 29.35 2.95 -7.90
CA LEU A 228 28.19 3.75 -7.55
C LEU A 228 27.96 3.64 -6.05
N THR A 229 27.61 4.75 -5.40
CA THR A 229 27.38 4.80 -3.95
C THR A 229 25.96 5.30 -3.69
N PHE A 230 25.18 4.54 -2.93
CA PHE A 230 23.82 4.85 -2.52
C PHE A 230 23.74 4.89 -1.00
N HIS A 231 23.05 5.89 -0.45
CA HIS A 231 22.85 6.04 0.99
C HIS A 231 21.35 5.95 1.28
N HIS A 232 20.91 4.95 2.05
CA HIS A 232 19.49 4.71 2.27
C HIS A 232 19.11 3.99 3.56
N PHE A 233 17.81 3.99 3.88
CA PHE A 233 17.23 3.40 5.08
C PHE A 233 16.72 1.98 4.84
N GLU A 234 17.48 1.00 5.32
CA GLU A 234 17.02 -0.40 5.38
C GLU A 234 16.69 -0.86 6.81
N ASN A 235 17.16 -0.10 7.81
CA ASN A 235 17.06 -0.43 9.23
C ASN A 235 17.15 0.85 10.08
N LYS A 236 17.35 0.71 11.40
CA LYS A 236 17.62 1.78 12.38
C LYS A 236 18.99 2.45 12.19
N PHE A 237 19.69 2.17 11.11
CA PHE A 237 20.96 2.75 10.72
C PHE A 237 20.93 3.10 9.22
N VAL A 238 21.84 3.98 8.81
CA VAL A 238 22.00 4.33 7.39
C VAL A 238 22.90 3.29 6.75
N THR A 239 22.47 2.72 5.63
CA THR A 239 23.28 1.82 4.81
C THR A 239 23.94 2.63 3.69
N GLU A 240 25.26 2.52 3.56
CA GLU A 240 26.00 2.94 2.38
C GLU A 240 26.27 1.71 1.51
N THR A 241 25.53 1.57 0.41
CA THR A 241 25.73 0.51 -0.56
C THR A 241 26.64 0.97 -1.68
N ARG A 242 27.76 0.27 -1.87
CA ARG A 242 28.72 0.53 -2.94
C ARG A 242 28.66 -0.58 -3.97
N ILE A 243 28.22 -0.25 -5.18
CA ILE A 243 28.13 -1.19 -6.31
C ILE A 243 29.32 -0.93 -7.23
N CYS A 244 30.24 -1.89 -7.29
CA CYS A 244 31.43 -1.81 -8.13
C CYS A 244 31.34 -2.78 -9.32
N LYS A 245 31.92 -2.38 -10.46
CA LYS A 245 32.14 -3.29 -11.59
C LYS A 245 33.24 -4.30 -11.22
N ALA A 246 33.04 -5.58 -11.55
CA ALA A 246 34.05 -6.63 -11.39
C ALA A 246 35.26 -6.46 -12.31
#